data_AF-A0A4Z0A775-F1
#
_entry.id   AF-A0A4Z0A775-F1
#
_cell.length_a   1.000
_cell.length_b   1.000
_cell.length_c   1.000
_cell.angle_alpha   90.00
_cell.angle_beta   90.00
_cell.angle_gamma   90.00
#
_symmetry.space_group_name_H-M   'P 1'
#
loop_
_entity.id
_entity.type
_entity.pdbx_description
1 polymer ?
#
loop_
_entity_poly.entity_id
_entity_poly.type
_entity_poly.pdbx_seq_one_letter_code
_entity_poly.pdbx_strand_id
1 'polypeptide(L)'
;MSRAQSPIARLAALAMSFAWGVIGGSVGLNGLIKGNQAKSHLRHALPPTVSVDINTNGTFPSPSSPPLPMHRTHLFISIRMMSMALTLEPQVLYICLTQLLVPGFHWGLYFTDERRVATRHEWAEVKGARDRTSPVEAYGVTIIDPVTESDQENRFNLAFIKVRGYTQNALDVRAMFAGLEASGGSNSWRENRKNGLSCRTWLMRALALLQREGAIVREKSVEEIEKMIKKIGTEVERRLGEGEYVGTLITEV
;
A
#
# COMPACT_ATOMS: atom_id res chain seq x y z
N MET A 1 28.24 -67.41 8.45
CA MET A 1 26.99 -67.88 7.81
C MET A 1 26.33 -66.72 7.09
N SER A 2 26.39 -66.69 5.76
CA SER A 2 25.77 -65.66 4.91
C SER A 2 24.31 -66.04 4.65
N ARG A 3 23.34 -65.27 5.15
CA ARG A 3 21.93 -65.45 4.78
C ARG A 3 21.74 -64.87 3.38
N ALA A 4 21.61 -65.76 2.39
CA ALA A 4 21.22 -65.36 1.04
C ALA A 4 19.86 -64.66 1.10
N GLN A 5 19.81 -63.39 0.70
CA GLN A 5 18.55 -62.66 0.54
C GLN A 5 17.75 -63.26 -0.61
N SER A 6 16.46 -63.50 -0.39
CA SER A 6 15.54 -64.00 -1.41
C SER A 6 15.50 -63.05 -2.62
N PRO A 7 15.58 -63.55 -3.87
CA PRO A 7 15.47 -62.73 -5.08
C PRO A 7 14.14 -61.95 -5.14
N ILE A 8 13.08 -62.50 -4.56
CA ILE A 8 11.77 -61.84 -4.45
C ILE A 8 11.87 -60.58 -3.58
N ALA A 9 12.62 -60.64 -2.48
CA ALA A 9 12.79 -59.49 -1.59
C ALA A 9 13.56 -58.34 -2.29
N ARG A 10 14.54 -58.67 -3.15
CA ARG A 10 15.27 -57.67 -3.95
C ARG A 10 14.39 -57.01 -5.00
N LEU A 11 13.55 -57.81 -5.68
CA LEU A 11 12.62 -57.29 -6.68
C LEU A 11 11.56 -56.37 -6.03
N ALA A 12 11.04 -56.77 -4.87
CA ALA A 12 10.10 -55.95 -4.09
C ALA A 12 10.74 -54.62 -3.62
N ALA A 13 11.99 -54.65 -3.17
CA ALA A 13 12.71 -53.44 -2.77
C ALA A 13 12.96 -52.49 -3.96
N LEU A 14 13.33 -53.02 -5.13
CA LEU A 14 13.49 -52.22 -6.36
C LEU A 14 12.16 -51.59 -6.80
N ALA A 15 11.07 -52.36 -6.78
CA ALA A 15 9.74 -51.86 -7.13
C ALA A 15 9.27 -50.76 -6.18
N MET A 16 9.48 -50.93 -4.87
CA MET A 16 9.16 -49.90 -3.86
C MET A 16 10.02 -48.64 -4.04
N SER A 17 11.33 -48.80 -4.27
CA SER A 17 12.22 -47.66 -4.52
C SER A 17 11.80 -46.87 -5.76
N PHE A 18 11.42 -47.56 -6.83
CA PHE A 18 10.92 -46.94 -8.05
C PHE A 18 9.61 -46.18 -7.82
N ALA A 19 8.65 -46.80 -7.12
CA ALA A 19 7.36 -46.17 -6.81
C ALA A 19 7.53 -44.88 -6.01
N TRP A 20 8.37 -44.87 -4.97
CA TRP A 20 8.68 -43.66 -4.22
C TRP A 20 9.39 -42.60 -5.05
N GLY A 21 10.28 -43.01 -5.96
CA GLY A 21 10.93 -42.11 -6.92
C GLY A 21 9.94 -41.38 -7.83
N VAL A 22 8.95 -42.12 -8.37
CA VAL A 22 7.89 -41.54 -9.21
C VAL A 22 7.03 -40.55 -8.41
N ILE A 23 6.58 -40.92 -7.21
CA ILE A 23 5.78 -40.05 -6.34
C ILE A 23 6.54 -38.75 -6.01
N GLY A 24 7.81 -38.87 -5.60
CA GLY A 24 8.65 -37.72 -5.29
C GLY A 24 8.85 -36.80 -6.50
N GLY A 25 9.11 -37.38 -7.68
CA GLY A 25 9.25 -36.64 -8.94
C GLY A 25 7.98 -35.88 -9.32
N SER A 26 6.81 -36.52 -9.21
CA SER A 26 5.52 -35.90 -9.54
C SER A 26 5.18 -34.72 -8.62
N VAL A 27 5.43 -34.84 -7.31
CA VAL A 27 5.20 -33.74 -6.36
C VAL A 27 6.16 -32.58 -6.62
N GLY A 28 7.44 -32.86 -6.88
CA GLY A 28 8.44 -31.85 -7.20
C GLY A 28 8.11 -31.07 -8.46
N LEU A 29 7.71 -31.77 -9.53
CA LEU A 29 7.31 -31.13 -10.80
C LEU A 29 6.06 -30.25 -10.63
N ASN A 30 5.06 -30.70 -9.87
CA ASN A 30 3.87 -29.90 -9.57
C ASN A 30 4.22 -28.61 -8.79
N GLY A 31 5.17 -28.71 -7.85
CA GLY A 31 5.71 -27.54 -7.13
C GLY A 31 6.38 -26.54 -8.06
N LEU A 32 7.20 -27.01 -9.01
CA LEU A 32 7.85 -26.15 -10.01
C LEU A 32 6.84 -25.48 -10.95
N ILE A 33 5.83 -26.22 -11.42
CA ILE A 33 4.78 -25.68 -12.29
C ILE A 33 3.99 -24.60 -11.55
N LYS A 34 3.53 -24.87 -10.31
CA LYS A 34 2.80 -23.88 -9.50
C LYS A 34 3.67 -22.66 -9.16
N GLY A 35 4.96 -22.85 -8.88
CA GLY A 35 5.90 -21.75 -8.65
C GLY A 35 6.07 -20.86 -9.88
N ASN A 36 6.22 -21.44 -11.07
CA ASN A 36 6.31 -20.70 -12.32
C ASN A 36 4.99 -20.01 -12.70
N GLN A 37 3.85 -20.67 -12.47
CA GLN A 37 2.53 -20.07 -12.68
C GLN A 37 2.30 -18.89 -11.73
N ALA A 38 2.64 -19.02 -10.45
CA ALA A 38 2.57 -17.92 -9.48
C ALA A 38 3.50 -16.76 -9.88
N LYS A 39 4.72 -17.06 -10.35
CA LYS A 39 5.66 -16.05 -10.86
C LYS A 39 5.14 -15.36 -12.13
N SER A 40 4.50 -16.09 -13.03
CA SER A 40 3.87 -15.53 -14.24
C SER A 40 2.67 -14.66 -13.88
N HIS A 41 1.79 -15.14 -13.01
CA HIS A 41 0.67 -14.36 -12.48
C HIS A 41 1.15 -13.09 -11.79
N LEU A 42 2.20 -13.17 -10.96
CA LEU A 42 2.83 -12.00 -10.37
C LEU A 42 3.36 -11.05 -11.44
N ARG A 43 4.08 -11.55 -12.45
CA ARG A 43 4.60 -10.70 -13.55
C ARG A 43 3.49 -10.02 -14.35
N HIS A 44 2.36 -10.68 -14.55
CA HIS A 44 1.21 -10.11 -15.26
C HIS A 44 0.37 -9.18 -14.37
N ALA A 45 0.32 -9.44 -13.07
CA ALA A 45 -0.37 -8.59 -12.11
C ALA A 45 0.47 -7.37 -11.70
N LEU A 46 1.78 -7.40 -11.94
CA LEU A 46 2.67 -6.31 -11.62
C LEU A 46 2.77 -5.34 -12.79
N PRO A 47 2.72 -4.03 -12.50
CA PRO A 47 2.83 -3.03 -13.56
C PRO A 47 4.20 -3.05 -14.24
N PRO A 48 4.31 -2.61 -15.51
CA PRO A 48 5.53 -2.72 -16.33
C PRO A 48 6.78 -2.07 -15.71
N THR A 49 6.59 -1.19 -14.73
CA THR A 49 7.62 -0.46 -14.00
C THR A 49 8.22 -1.22 -12.81
N VAL A 50 7.67 -2.39 -12.45
CA VAL A 50 8.13 -3.17 -11.30
C VAL A 50 8.99 -4.35 -11.74
N SER A 51 10.25 -4.37 -11.30
CA SER A 51 11.10 -5.55 -11.42
C SER A 51 11.00 -6.39 -10.14
N VAL A 52 10.69 -7.68 -10.31
CA VAL A 52 10.76 -8.67 -9.23
C VAL A 52 12.00 -9.50 -9.46
N ASP A 53 12.99 -9.34 -8.59
CA ASP A 53 14.07 -10.31 -8.47
C ASP A 53 13.68 -11.39 -7.46
N ILE A 54 13.47 -12.60 -7.97
CA ILE A 54 13.27 -13.80 -7.14
C ILE A 54 14.58 -14.56 -7.17
N ASN A 55 15.46 -14.26 -6.21
CA ASN A 55 16.71 -14.97 -6.07
C ASN A 55 16.46 -16.33 -5.37
N THR A 56 16.55 -17.41 -6.15
CA THR A 56 16.45 -18.79 -5.65
C THR A 56 17.81 -19.47 -5.48
N ASN A 57 18.93 -18.74 -5.55
CA ASN A 57 20.29 -19.31 -5.61
C ASN A 57 20.80 -19.98 -4.32
N GLY A 58 19.91 -20.36 -3.39
CA GLY A 58 20.27 -20.94 -2.09
C GLY A 58 19.82 -22.39 -1.84
N THR A 59 19.29 -23.11 -2.84
CA THR A 59 18.51 -24.34 -2.57
C THR A 59 19.23 -25.68 -2.72
N PHE A 60 20.50 -25.73 -3.14
CA PHE A 60 21.23 -27.00 -3.15
C PHE A 60 22.58 -26.86 -2.43
N PRO A 61 22.71 -27.39 -1.20
CA PRO A 61 24.02 -27.51 -0.59
C PRO A 61 24.90 -28.41 -1.47
N SER A 62 26.13 -27.96 -1.72
CA SER A 62 27.15 -28.80 -2.32
C SER A 62 27.28 -30.09 -1.51
N PRO A 63 27.40 -31.27 -2.14
CA PRO A 63 27.44 -32.57 -1.45
C PRO A 63 28.65 -32.74 -0.51
N SER A 64 29.57 -31.79 -0.48
CA SER A 64 30.73 -31.76 0.42
C SER A 64 30.52 -30.97 1.72
N SER A 65 29.34 -30.37 1.92
CA SER A 65 29.07 -29.53 3.08
C SER A 65 28.63 -30.39 4.28
N PRO A 66 29.20 -30.22 5.48
CA PRO A 66 28.76 -30.96 6.66
C PRO A 66 27.29 -30.65 6.98
N PRO A 67 26.53 -31.60 7.56
CA PRO A 67 25.12 -31.42 7.89
C PRO A 67 24.97 -30.31 8.93
N LEU A 68 24.57 -29.12 8.48
CA LEU A 68 24.17 -28.03 9.35
C LEU A 68 22.76 -28.32 9.89
N PRO A 69 22.45 -27.90 11.13
CA PRO A 69 21.10 -28.00 11.68
C PRO A 69 20.13 -27.33 10.71
N MET A 70 18.99 -27.97 10.51
CA MET A 70 17.95 -27.65 9.54
C MET A 70 17.48 -26.19 9.69
N HIS A 71 18.22 -25.26 9.07
CA HIS A 71 17.90 -23.84 9.08
C HIS A 71 16.74 -23.63 8.12
N ARG A 72 15.64 -23.10 8.67
CA ARG A 72 14.43 -22.72 7.96
C ARG A 72 14.82 -21.81 6.78
N THR A 73 14.64 -22.30 5.56
CA THR A 73 14.95 -21.55 4.34
C THR A 73 13.97 -20.38 4.22
N HIS A 74 14.45 -19.16 4.45
CA HIS A 74 13.67 -17.95 4.22
C HIS A 74 13.84 -17.53 2.76
N LEU A 75 12.79 -17.73 1.94
CA LEU A 75 12.70 -17.13 0.62
C LEU A 75 12.55 -15.61 0.79
N PHE A 76 13.59 -14.85 0.45
CA PHE A 76 13.54 -13.39 0.40
C PHE A 76 13.15 -12.96 -1.02
N ILE A 77 11.90 -12.53 -1.19
CA ILE A 77 11.44 -11.86 -2.41
C ILE A 77 11.62 -10.36 -2.17
N SER A 78 12.61 -9.75 -2.85
CA SER A 78 12.81 -8.30 -2.80
C SER A 78 12.17 -7.67 -4.03
N ILE A 79 10.93 -7.18 -3.88
CA ILE A 79 10.25 -6.39 -4.91
C ILE A 79 10.68 -4.95 -4.74
N ARG A 80 11.51 -4.43 -5.66
CA ARG A 80 11.90 -3.02 -5.66
C ARG A 80 11.04 -2.30 -6.70
N MET A 81 9.92 -1.74 -6.26
CA MET A 81 9.14 -0.84 -7.11
C MET A 81 9.93 0.47 -7.28
N MET A 82 10.38 0.77 -8.50
CA MET A 82 10.88 2.11 -8.81
C MET A 82 9.67 3.04 -8.84
N SER A 83 9.36 3.65 -7.70
CA SER A 83 8.25 4.59 -7.63
C SER A 83 8.57 5.80 -8.49
N MET A 84 7.72 6.10 -9.47
CA MET A 84 7.87 7.30 -10.29
C MET A 84 7.62 8.53 -9.42
N ALA A 85 8.52 9.51 -9.50
CA ALA A 85 8.33 10.81 -8.86
C ALA A 85 7.26 11.59 -9.64
N LEU A 86 6.29 12.13 -8.90
CA LEU A 86 5.20 12.94 -9.42
C LEU A 86 5.59 14.41 -9.28
N THR A 87 5.40 15.18 -10.36
CA THR A 87 5.62 16.63 -10.32
C THR A 87 4.31 17.34 -10.03
N LEU A 88 4.14 17.83 -8.80
CA LEU A 88 3.00 18.67 -8.42
C LEU A 88 3.31 20.15 -8.72
N GLU A 89 2.27 20.93 -9.01
CA GLU A 89 2.41 22.38 -9.18
C GLU A 89 2.77 23.04 -7.83
N PRO A 90 3.61 24.09 -7.81
CA PRO A 90 3.95 24.80 -6.57
C PRO A 90 2.78 25.68 -6.09
N GLN A 91 2.68 25.91 -4.78
CA GLN A 91 1.68 26.80 -4.16
C GLN A 91 0.22 26.38 -4.42
N VAL A 92 -0.02 25.07 -4.51
CA VAL A 92 -1.34 24.49 -4.81
C VAL A 92 -1.78 23.56 -3.68
N LEU A 93 -3.08 23.53 -3.43
CA LEU A 93 -3.74 22.56 -2.56
C LEU A 93 -4.24 21.36 -3.36
N TYR A 94 -3.81 20.17 -2.98
CA TYR A 94 -4.29 18.90 -3.54
C TYR A 94 -4.97 18.05 -2.47
N ILE A 95 -5.90 17.21 -2.91
CA ILE A 95 -6.44 16.09 -2.14
C ILE A 95 -5.88 14.81 -2.75
N CYS A 96 -5.17 14.04 -1.95
CA CYS A 96 -4.66 12.74 -2.36
C CYS A 96 -5.63 11.63 -1.92
N LEU A 97 -5.90 10.69 -2.83
CA LEU A 97 -6.58 9.44 -2.54
C LEU A 97 -5.56 8.31 -2.52
N THR A 98 -5.33 7.70 -1.36
CA THR A 98 -4.42 6.56 -1.21
C THR A 98 -5.23 5.28 -1.05
N GLN A 99 -4.82 4.22 -1.77
CA GLN A 99 -5.49 2.92 -1.73
C GLN A 99 -5.43 2.29 -0.34
N LEU A 100 -6.55 1.72 0.11
CA LEU A 100 -6.62 0.87 1.30
C LEU A 100 -6.77 -0.61 0.90
N LEU A 101 -6.38 -1.51 1.80
CA LEU A 101 -6.61 -2.96 1.64
C LEU A 101 -8.07 -3.37 1.88
N VAL A 102 -8.91 -2.41 2.25
CA VAL A 102 -10.35 -2.53 2.43
C VAL A 102 -11.05 -1.55 1.49
N PRO A 103 -12.31 -1.79 1.10
CA PRO A 103 -13.03 -0.89 0.21
C PRO A 103 -12.98 0.57 0.68
N GLY A 104 -12.64 1.48 -0.24
CA GLY A 104 -12.52 2.91 0.02
C GLY A 104 -11.08 3.42 0.05
N PHE A 105 -10.95 4.70 0.42
CA PHE A 105 -9.69 5.44 0.31
C PHE A 105 -9.30 6.05 1.64
N HIS A 106 -7.99 6.21 1.81
CA HIS A 106 -7.46 7.20 2.73
C HIS A 106 -7.36 8.55 2.03
N TRP A 107 -7.71 9.61 2.74
CA TRP A 107 -7.80 10.97 2.21
C TRP A 107 -6.78 11.85 2.92
N GLY A 108 -5.91 12.52 2.17
CA GLY A 108 -4.92 13.47 2.70
C GLY A 108 -4.94 14.80 1.96
N LEU A 109 -4.70 15.90 2.67
CA LEU A 109 -4.48 17.23 2.09
C LEU A 109 -2.99 17.45 1.87
N TYR A 110 -2.63 17.96 0.69
CA TYR A 110 -1.25 18.24 0.31
C TYR A 110 -1.14 19.71 -0.05
N PHE A 111 -0.26 20.42 0.64
CA PHE A 111 0.12 21.79 0.30
C PHE A 111 1.51 21.75 -0.33
N THR A 112 1.65 22.28 -1.54
CA THR A 112 2.96 22.42 -2.17
C THR A 112 3.50 23.82 -1.92
N ASP A 113 4.78 23.92 -1.59
CA ASP A 113 5.46 25.21 -1.47
C ASP A 113 6.00 25.70 -2.82
N GLU A 114 6.73 26.82 -2.80
CA GLU A 114 7.39 27.44 -3.97
C GLU A 114 8.39 26.49 -4.64
N ARG A 115 8.97 25.57 -3.87
CA ARG A 115 9.98 24.59 -4.29
C ARG A 115 9.36 23.25 -4.69
N ARG A 116 8.02 23.16 -4.71
CA ARG A 116 7.24 21.94 -4.98
C ARG A 116 7.42 20.84 -3.91
N VAL A 117 7.91 21.20 -2.73
CA VAL A 117 7.91 20.29 -1.57
C VAL A 117 6.48 20.23 -1.04
N ALA A 118 5.96 19.01 -0.87
CA ALA A 118 4.60 18.83 -0.38
C ALA A 118 4.60 18.60 1.13
N THR A 119 3.70 19.28 1.84
CA THR A 119 3.36 18.95 3.22
C THR A 119 2.00 18.26 3.23
N ARG A 120 1.97 17.02 3.73
CA ARG A 120 0.77 16.21 3.90
C ARG A 120 0.14 16.44 5.27
N HIS A 121 -1.15 16.73 5.28
CA HIS A 121 -2.00 16.87 6.44
C HIS A 121 -3.10 15.81 6.38
N GLU A 122 -3.25 15.00 7.42
CA GLU A 122 -4.20 13.89 7.40
C GLU A 122 -4.68 13.52 8.79
N TRP A 123 -5.83 12.86 8.84
CA TRP A 123 -6.26 12.11 10.02
C TRP A 123 -6.04 10.63 9.77
N ALA A 124 -5.07 10.04 10.44
CA ALA A 124 -4.60 8.67 10.16
C ALA A 124 -4.32 7.89 11.44
N GLU A 125 -4.16 6.57 11.28
CA GLU A 125 -3.77 5.70 12.39
C GLU A 125 -2.40 6.11 12.96
N VAL A 126 -2.31 6.17 14.29
CA VAL A 126 -1.06 6.46 14.99
C VAL A 126 -0.19 5.22 15.02
N LYS A 127 0.85 5.19 14.18
CA LYS A 127 1.79 4.06 14.15
C LYS A 127 2.49 3.89 15.49
N GLY A 128 2.49 2.66 15.99
CA GLY A 128 3.22 2.30 17.20
C GLY A 128 2.59 2.81 18.49
N ALA A 129 1.28 3.09 18.50
CA ALA A 129 0.54 3.34 19.74
C ALA A 129 0.76 2.18 20.73
N ARG A 130 1.47 2.45 21.83
CA ARG A 130 1.91 1.43 22.80
C ARG A 130 0.92 1.23 23.94
N ASP A 131 0.12 2.24 24.26
CA ASP A 131 -0.82 2.22 25.38
C ASP A 131 -2.28 2.24 24.90
N ARG A 132 -3.15 1.51 25.60
CA ARG A 132 -4.60 1.45 25.37
C ARG A 132 -5.30 2.79 25.61
N THR A 133 -4.64 3.73 26.27
CA THR A 133 -5.14 5.09 26.50
C THR A 133 -4.82 6.04 25.34
N SER A 134 -3.85 5.69 24.49
CA SER A 134 -3.44 6.53 23.35
C SER A 134 -4.50 6.50 22.25
N PRO A 135 -4.72 7.64 21.56
CA PRO A 135 -5.65 7.67 20.43
C PRO A 135 -5.17 6.73 19.33
N VAL A 136 -6.10 5.98 18.73
CA VAL A 136 -5.76 5.07 17.61
C VAL A 136 -5.62 5.82 16.30
N GLU A 137 -6.27 6.98 16.16
CA GLU A 137 -6.13 7.87 15.03
C GLU A 137 -5.90 9.30 15.53
N ALA A 138 -5.07 10.07 14.82
CA ALA A 138 -4.81 11.46 15.15
C ALA A 138 -4.49 12.28 13.89
N TYR A 139 -4.54 13.59 14.04
CA TYR A 139 -4.02 14.52 13.05
C TYR A 139 -2.49 14.38 12.95
N GLY A 140 -2.01 14.13 11.74
CA GLY A 140 -0.60 14.01 11.40
C GLY A 140 -0.16 15.05 10.36
N VAL A 141 1.12 15.41 10.42
CA VAL A 141 1.80 16.27 9.44
C VAL A 141 3.10 15.62 9.01
N THR A 142 3.29 15.48 7.71
CA THR A 142 4.49 14.86 7.14
C THR A 142 4.97 15.64 5.93
N ILE A 143 6.26 15.95 5.88
CA ILE A 143 6.89 16.51 4.67
C ILE A 143 7.16 15.34 3.70
N ILE A 144 6.72 15.50 2.45
CA ILE A 144 6.84 14.52 1.38
C ILE A 144 7.68 15.14 0.25
N ASP A 145 8.92 14.67 0.12
CA ASP A 145 9.84 15.09 -0.93
C ASP A 145 10.77 13.90 -1.33
N PRO A 146 10.69 13.39 -2.58
CA PRO A 146 9.73 13.76 -3.62
C PRO A 146 8.34 13.17 -3.33
N VAL A 147 7.30 13.75 -3.96
CA VAL A 147 6.00 13.07 -4.08
C VAL A 147 6.12 11.96 -5.11
N THR A 148 5.56 10.79 -4.81
CA THR A 148 5.71 9.57 -5.61
C THR A 148 4.39 8.84 -5.81
N GLU A 149 4.31 7.97 -6.81
CA GLU A 149 3.11 7.14 -7.05
C GLU A 149 2.76 6.20 -5.90
N SER A 150 3.75 5.76 -5.12
CA SER A 150 3.54 5.00 -3.88
C SER A 150 4.04 5.79 -2.68
N ASP A 151 3.34 5.70 -1.55
CA ASP A 151 3.78 6.34 -0.31
C ASP A 151 4.86 5.53 0.42
N GLN A 152 5.30 6.03 1.59
CA GLN A 152 6.32 5.36 2.42
C GLN A 152 5.86 4.02 3.00
N GLU A 153 4.57 3.71 2.96
CA GLU A 153 3.98 2.42 3.35
C GLU A 153 3.77 1.49 2.14
N ASN A 154 4.28 1.89 0.97
CA ASN A 154 4.07 1.18 -0.29
C ASN A 154 2.58 1.06 -0.66
N ARG A 155 1.77 2.05 -0.26
CA ARG A 155 0.38 2.20 -0.69
C ARG A 155 0.34 3.09 -1.93
N PHE A 156 -0.48 2.72 -2.89
CA PHE A 156 -0.59 3.45 -4.15
C PHE A 156 -1.42 4.74 -3.96
N ASN A 157 -0.85 5.86 -4.40
CA ASN A 157 -1.55 7.15 -4.51
C ASN A 157 -2.35 7.14 -5.82
N LEU A 158 -3.64 6.89 -5.71
CA LEU A 158 -4.54 6.71 -6.83
C LEU A 158 -4.80 8.01 -7.60
N ALA A 159 -4.94 9.11 -6.87
CA ALA A 159 -5.19 10.41 -7.46
C ALA A 159 -4.63 11.56 -6.62
N PHE A 160 -4.22 12.64 -7.28
CA PHE A 160 -4.01 13.97 -6.73
C PHE A 160 -5.00 14.93 -7.38
N ILE A 161 -5.93 15.43 -6.59
CA ILE A 161 -7.06 16.24 -7.05
C ILE A 161 -6.82 17.68 -6.59
N LYS A 162 -6.45 18.56 -7.51
CA LYS A 162 -6.23 19.99 -7.29
C LYS A 162 -7.52 20.67 -6.89
N VAL A 163 -7.51 21.38 -5.76
CA VAL A 163 -8.65 22.15 -5.27
C VAL A 163 -8.58 23.55 -5.88
N ARG A 164 -9.49 23.87 -6.81
CA ARG A 164 -9.54 25.20 -7.43
C ARG A 164 -9.95 26.27 -6.42
N GLY A 165 -9.43 27.48 -6.64
CA GLY A 165 -9.72 28.65 -5.82
C GLY A 165 -8.89 28.74 -4.53
N TYR A 166 -7.95 27.83 -4.32
CA TYR A 166 -6.99 27.95 -3.22
C TYR A 166 -6.01 29.11 -3.49
N THR A 167 -5.86 30.00 -2.51
CA THR A 167 -4.83 31.04 -2.50
C THR A 167 -3.95 30.85 -1.26
N GLN A 168 -2.64 30.83 -1.47
CA GLN A 168 -1.70 30.74 -0.36
C GLN A 168 -1.75 32.02 0.45
N ASN A 169 -2.27 31.91 1.66
CA ASN A 169 -2.34 32.98 2.65
C ASN A 169 -1.35 32.68 3.79
N ALA A 170 -0.97 33.68 4.58
CA ALA A 170 -0.10 33.52 5.75
C ALA A 170 -0.78 32.83 6.95
N LEU A 171 -1.59 31.80 6.69
CA LEU A 171 -2.32 31.04 7.69
C LEU A 171 -1.41 29.98 8.32
N ASP A 172 -1.47 29.84 9.64
CA ASP A 172 -0.90 28.68 10.33
C ASP A 172 -1.85 27.48 10.19
N VAL A 173 -1.83 26.86 9.01
CA VAL A 173 -2.66 25.71 8.65
C VAL A 173 -2.49 24.57 9.66
N ARG A 174 -1.29 24.39 10.21
CA ARG A 174 -1.00 23.34 11.20
C ARG A 174 -1.75 23.60 12.50
N ALA A 175 -1.66 24.81 13.06
CA ALA A 175 -2.38 25.16 14.28
C ALA A 175 -3.90 25.08 14.07
N MET A 176 -4.39 25.58 12.93
CA MET A 176 -5.80 25.53 12.55
C MET A 176 -6.33 24.09 12.51
N PHE A 177 -5.61 23.19 11.84
CA PHE A 177 -6.05 21.80 11.67
C PHE A 177 -5.92 20.98 12.96
N ALA A 178 -4.92 21.27 13.80
CA ALA A 178 -4.83 20.69 15.13
C ALA A 178 -6.05 21.07 16.01
N GLY A 179 -6.60 22.27 15.81
CA GLY A 179 -7.79 22.74 16.52
C GLY A 179 -9.12 22.10 16.10
N LEU A 180 -9.18 21.40 14.96
CA LEU A 180 -10.41 20.76 14.48
C LEU A 180 -10.90 19.65 15.42
N GLU A 181 -9.98 18.93 16.06
CA GLU A 181 -10.27 17.86 17.02
C GLU A 181 -9.45 18.11 18.28
N ALA A 182 -9.83 19.13 19.06
CA ALA A 182 -9.09 19.56 20.25
C ALA A 182 -8.92 18.44 21.30
N SER A 183 -9.87 17.51 21.38
CA SER A 183 -9.78 16.32 22.24
C SER A 183 -8.89 15.21 21.68
N GLY A 184 -8.38 15.36 20.45
CA GLY A 184 -7.80 14.28 19.68
C GLY A 184 -8.83 13.21 19.30
N GLY A 185 -8.33 12.04 18.92
CA GLY A 185 -9.15 10.87 18.62
C GLY A 185 -9.46 10.05 19.88
N SER A 186 -10.42 9.15 19.77
CA SER A 186 -10.61 8.06 20.74
C SER A 186 -9.50 7.01 20.61
N ASN A 187 -9.33 6.19 21.63
CA ASN A 187 -8.56 4.94 21.61
C ASN A 187 -9.27 3.79 20.85
N SER A 188 -10.41 4.05 20.22
CA SER A 188 -11.13 3.09 19.39
C SER A 188 -11.61 3.70 18.08
N TRP A 189 -11.30 3.02 16.97
CA TRP A 189 -11.81 3.38 15.64
C TRP A 189 -13.33 3.32 15.60
N ARG A 190 -13.97 2.39 16.34
CA ARG A 190 -15.45 2.33 16.41
C ARG A 190 -16.04 3.58 17.04
N GLU A 191 -15.43 4.07 18.11
CA GLU A 191 -15.89 5.26 18.80
C GLU A 191 -15.69 6.52 17.95
N ASN A 192 -14.53 6.65 17.29
CA ASN A 192 -14.32 7.72 16.30
C ASN A 192 -15.42 7.71 15.25
N ARG A 193 -15.73 6.56 14.65
CA ARG A 193 -16.78 6.45 13.62
C ARG A 193 -18.17 6.74 14.19
N LYS A 194 -18.49 6.31 15.41
CA LYS A 194 -19.75 6.65 16.10
C LYS A 194 -19.90 8.17 16.30
N ASN A 195 -18.79 8.85 16.55
CA ASN A 195 -18.73 10.32 16.70
C ASN A 195 -18.57 11.04 15.35
N GLY A 196 -18.68 10.33 14.22
CA GLY A 196 -18.57 10.91 12.89
C GLY A 196 -17.15 11.35 12.51
N LEU A 197 -16.12 10.84 13.17
CA LEU A 197 -14.72 11.15 12.92
C LEU A 197 -14.07 10.06 12.07
N SER A 198 -13.50 10.47 10.94
CA SER A 198 -12.80 9.66 9.94
C SER A 198 -11.88 10.55 9.12
N CYS A 199 -10.94 9.98 8.36
CA CYS A 199 -10.08 10.76 7.46
C CYS A 199 -10.89 11.65 6.50
N ARG A 200 -11.97 11.10 5.94
CA ARG A 200 -12.89 11.83 5.05
C ARG A 200 -13.61 12.97 5.76
N THR A 201 -14.25 12.72 6.92
CA THR A 201 -15.01 13.75 7.64
C THR A 201 -14.11 14.84 8.22
N TRP A 202 -12.92 14.48 8.70
CA TRP A 202 -11.89 15.43 9.11
C TRP A 202 -11.44 16.30 7.92
N LEU A 203 -11.18 15.70 6.74
CA LEU A 203 -10.77 16.45 5.56
C LEU A 203 -11.86 17.44 5.12
N MET A 204 -13.14 17.05 5.16
CA MET A 204 -14.24 17.97 4.84
C MET A 204 -14.32 19.14 5.84
N ARG A 205 -14.11 18.89 7.14
CA ARG A 205 -14.03 19.95 8.17
C ARG A 205 -12.85 20.89 7.89
N ALA A 206 -11.69 20.35 7.48
CA ALA A 206 -10.51 21.12 7.11
C ALA A 206 -10.75 22.00 5.87
N LEU A 207 -11.39 21.47 4.82
CA LEU A 207 -11.76 22.26 3.64
C LEU A 207 -12.76 23.37 3.97
N ALA A 208 -13.78 23.06 4.78
CA ALA A 208 -14.75 24.07 5.23
C ALA A 208 -14.08 25.17 6.05
N LEU A 209 -13.13 24.81 6.89
CA LEU A 209 -12.31 25.76 7.64
C LEU A 209 -11.51 26.67 6.71
N LEU A 210 -10.79 26.11 5.72
CA LEU A 210 -10.04 26.90 4.74
C LEU A 210 -10.94 27.85 3.92
N GLN A 211 -12.14 27.39 3.53
CA GLN A 211 -13.09 28.22 2.81
C GLN A 211 -13.62 29.37 3.69
N ARG A 212 -13.91 29.09 4.96
CA ARG A 212 -14.34 30.11 5.93
C ARG A 212 -13.28 31.18 6.19
N GLU A 213 -12.01 30.78 6.28
CA GLU A 213 -10.88 31.72 6.45
C GLU A 213 -10.45 32.40 5.13
N GLY A 214 -11.20 32.21 4.04
CA GLY A 214 -10.92 32.85 2.75
C GLY A 214 -9.69 32.33 2.02
N ALA A 215 -9.13 31.18 2.44
CA ALA A 215 -8.04 30.52 1.73
C ALA A 215 -8.51 29.73 0.51
N ILE A 216 -9.80 29.36 0.46
CA ILE A 216 -10.44 28.78 -0.72
C ILE A 216 -11.61 29.68 -1.11
N VAL A 217 -11.52 30.31 -2.28
CA VAL A 217 -12.56 31.16 -2.84
C VAL A 217 -13.19 30.46 -4.05
N ARG A 218 -14.42 29.98 -3.89
CA ARG A 218 -15.17 29.26 -4.93
C ARG A 218 -16.68 29.37 -4.70
N GLU A 219 -17.44 29.25 -5.79
CA GLU A 219 -18.92 29.23 -5.75
C GLU A 219 -19.48 27.91 -5.20
N LYS A 220 -18.82 26.79 -5.53
CA LYS A 220 -19.27 25.45 -5.15
C LYS A 220 -18.97 25.15 -3.68
N SER A 221 -19.90 24.47 -3.03
CA SER A 221 -19.79 24.03 -1.64
C SER A 221 -18.75 22.92 -1.42
N VAL A 222 -18.35 22.69 -0.17
CA VAL A 222 -17.46 21.57 0.22
C VAL A 222 -18.13 20.22 -0.03
N GLU A 223 -19.45 20.14 0.12
CA GLU A 223 -20.24 18.95 -0.16
C GLU A 223 -20.17 18.57 -1.65
N GLU A 224 -20.17 19.55 -2.54
CA GLU A 224 -19.96 19.33 -3.98
C GLU A 224 -18.53 18.86 -4.28
N ILE A 225 -17.52 19.43 -3.60
CA ILE A 225 -16.13 18.94 -3.69
C ILE A 225 -16.08 17.45 -3.29
N GLU A 226 -16.70 17.09 -2.16
CA GLU A 226 -16.75 15.71 -1.69
C GLU A 226 -17.38 14.75 -2.71
N LYS A 227 -18.49 15.16 -3.32
CA LYS A 227 -19.20 14.38 -4.34
C LYS A 227 -18.32 14.14 -5.56
N MET A 228 -17.59 15.17 -6.01
CA MET A 228 -16.67 15.06 -7.15
C MET A 228 -15.49 14.14 -6.82
N ILE A 229 -14.88 14.25 -5.63
CA ILE A 229 -13.77 13.39 -5.21
C ILE A 229 -14.21 11.93 -5.14
N LYS A 230 -15.38 11.64 -4.56
CA LYS A 230 -15.93 10.27 -4.54
C LYS A 230 -16.09 9.71 -5.94
N LYS A 231 -16.66 10.50 -6.86
CA LYS A 231 -16.84 10.08 -8.26
C LYS A 231 -15.49 9.73 -8.90
N ILE A 232 -14.47 10.57 -8.70
CA ILE A 232 -13.11 10.32 -9.20
C ILE A 232 -12.53 9.04 -8.57
N GLY A 233 -12.62 8.88 -7.26
CA GLY A 233 -12.12 7.70 -6.55
C GLY A 233 -12.78 6.41 -7.04
N THR A 234 -14.12 6.37 -7.09
CA THR A 234 -14.87 5.21 -7.58
C THR A 234 -14.51 4.86 -9.02
N GLU A 235 -14.30 5.87 -9.88
CA GLU A 235 -13.90 5.63 -11.27
C GLU A 235 -12.48 5.04 -11.36
N VAL A 236 -11.53 5.55 -10.57
CA VAL A 236 -10.17 4.97 -10.52
C VAL A 236 -10.18 3.54 -9.99
N GLU A 237 -10.93 3.26 -8.92
CA GLU A 237 -11.12 1.89 -8.39
C GLU A 237 -11.73 0.95 -9.43
N ARG A 238 -12.77 1.40 -10.14
CA ARG A 238 -13.44 0.61 -11.19
C ARG A 238 -12.44 0.17 -12.26
N ARG A 239 -11.68 1.13 -12.80
CA ARG A 239 -10.67 0.87 -13.84
C ARG A 239 -9.58 -0.08 -13.36
N LEU A 240 -9.09 0.08 -12.13
CA LEU A 240 -8.14 -0.86 -11.53
C LEU A 240 -8.74 -2.27 -11.37
N GLY A 241 -10.00 -2.37 -10.96
CA GLY A 241 -10.73 -3.64 -10.86
C GLY A 241 -10.92 -4.35 -12.20
N GLU A 242 -10.95 -3.60 -13.31
CA GLU A 242 -10.99 -4.13 -14.68
C GLU A 242 -9.61 -4.52 -15.22
N GLY A 243 -8.55 -4.37 -14.42
CA GLY A 243 -7.17 -4.68 -14.81
C GLY A 243 -6.53 -3.61 -15.69
N GLU A 244 -7.13 -2.43 -15.81
CA GLU A 244 -6.49 -1.31 -16.48
C GLU A 244 -5.29 -0.83 -15.67
N TYR A 245 -4.19 -0.52 -16.36
CA TYR A 245 -3.07 0.18 -15.75
C TYR A 245 -3.44 1.66 -15.58
N VAL A 246 -3.87 2.03 -14.38
CA VAL A 246 -4.14 3.41 -14.00
C VAL A 246 -2.96 3.89 -13.16
N GLY A 247 -2.03 4.63 -13.78
CA GLY A 247 -1.04 5.42 -13.04
C GLY A 247 -1.72 6.45 -12.13
N THR A 248 -0.97 7.15 -11.29
CA THR A 248 -1.55 8.19 -10.44
C THR A 248 -2.26 9.27 -11.27
N LEU A 249 -3.57 9.45 -11.06
CA LEU A 249 -4.36 10.45 -11.77
C LEU A 249 -4.13 11.85 -11.18
N ILE A 250 -3.75 12.83 -12.00
CA ILE A 250 -3.71 14.24 -11.59
C ILE A 250 -4.89 14.97 -12.27
N THR A 251 -5.78 15.55 -11.47
CA THR A 251 -7.00 16.23 -11.96
C THR A 251 -7.39 17.38 -11.02
N GLU A 252 -8.56 18.00 -11.21
CA GLU A 252 -8.99 19.20 -10.46
C GLU A 252 -10.50 19.25 -10.17
N VAL A 253 -10.90 19.95 -9.09
CA VAL A 253 -12.29 20.09 -8.61
C VAL A 253 -12.66 21.49 -8.13
#